data_AF-A0A538CA60-F1
#
_entry.id   AF-A0A538CA60-F1
#
_cell.length_a   1.000
_cell.length_b   1.000
_cell.length_c   1.000
_cell.angle_alpha   90.00
_cell.angle_beta   90.00
_cell.angle_gamma   90.00
#
_symmetry.space_group_name_H-M   'P 1'
#
loop_
_entity.id
_entity.type
_entity.pdbx_description
1 polymer ?
#
loop_
_entity_poly.entity_id
_entity_poly.type
_entity_poly.pdbx_seq_one_letter_code
_entity_poly.pdbx_strand_id
1 'polypeptide(L)'
;MVLAVLNAVAATPAAASNGGTAFGGTPASAPSVPPVASTVTCRTGCSSLTTARPGSTVRVLGSQLDGVTQVVFTGGNGSADDVSAPATAIDSAHVDAVVPQGARTGRVQLVNTDGVASKATRKALRVSATAGAGALAARVAQPRVLFDGTTKATLDLYGGPASDSGVSIDLLHQPDGAVVAHWDVTSIPAGTVQSIAWDATVAGKPAPEGRYEFHVTQAPSGSAVRAAAAPPAAASFLYLDHVFPVRGPHTYGDGFGVPRNGHTHQGVDVMAACGTPLVAARGGVVKYNGTHPAAGNYLVIDGADTGIDNAYMHLRAPSPL
;
A
#
# COMPACT_ATOMS: atom_id res chain seq x y z
N MET A 1 60.08 37.25 -7.87
CA MET A 1 60.47 38.62 -7.46
C MET A 1 59.50 39.04 -6.37
N VAL A 2 60.03 39.19 -5.15
CA VAL A 2 59.44 39.67 -3.88
C VAL A 2 58.18 38.96 -3.35
N LEU A 3 58.44 38.23 -2.26
CA LEU A 3 57.58 37.66 -1.25
C LEU A 3 56.95 38.77 -0.37
N ALA A 4 55.65 38.69 -0.06
CA ALA A 4 55.06 39.35 1.11
C ALA A 4 53.86 38.56 1.61
N VAL A 5 54.08 37.82 2.71
CA VAL A 5 53.06 37.18 3.54
C VAL A 5 52.56 38.23 4.53
N LEU A 6 51.25 38.50 4.56
CA LEU A 6 50.62 39.32 5.59
C LEU A 6 49.69 38.45 6.43
N ASN A 7 50.05 38.29 7.71
CA ASN A 7 49.19 37.75 8.76
C ASN A 7 48.07 38.76 9.07
N ALA A 8 46.82 38.30 9.03
CA ALA A 8 45.67 39.05 9.56
C ALA A 8 45.20 38.39 10.87
N VAL A 9 45.27 39.19 11.94
CA VAL A 9 44.83 38.90 13.30
C VAL A 9 43.30 38.85 13.33
N ALA A 10 42.74 37.81 13.97
CA ALA A 10 41.30 37.69 14.22
C ALA A 10 40.87 38.67 15.32
N ALA A 11 39.99 39.61 14.99
CA ALA A 11 39.25 40.42 15.94
C ALA A 11 37.89 39.75 16.21
N THR A 12 37.62 39.42 17.48
CA THR A 12 36.31 38.97 17.94
C THR A 12 35.38 40.17 18.08
N PRO A 13 34.21 40.22 17.40
CA PRO A 13 33.21 41.22 17.71
C PRO A 13 32.44 40.83 18.98
N ALA A 14 32.40 41.78 19.90
CA ALA A 14 31.65 41.74 21.15
C ALA A 14 30.14 41.63 20.88
N ALA A 15 29.47 40.82 21.71
CA ALA A 15 28.03 40.65 21.71
C ALA A 15 27.32 41.95 22.13
N ALA A 16 26.49 42.49 21.23
CA ALA A 16 25.48 43.47 21.58
C ALA A 16 24.17 42.73 21.89
N SER A 17 23.81 42.67 23.16
CA SER A 17 22.52 42.16 23.63
C SER A 17 21.42 43.19 23.33
N ASN A 18 20.72 43.03 22.21
CA ASN A 18 19.45 43.71 22.02
C ASN A 18 18.38 42.95 22.80
N GLY A 19 17.92 43.55 23.90
CA GLY A 19 16.78 43.07 24.69
C GLY A 19 15.49 43.16 23.89
N GLY A 20 15.22 42.12 23.08
CA GLY A 20 13.88 41.82 22.59
C GLY A 20 13.20 40.90 23.59
N THR A 21 12.01 41.27 24.06
CA THR A 21 11.15 40.43 24.88
C THR A 21 10.85 39.13 24.13
N ALA A 22 11.53 38.06 24.54
CA ALA A 22 11.28 36.72 24.04
C ALA A 22 9.88 36.28 24.47
N PHE A 23 8.95 36.21 23.52
CA PHE A 23 7.76 35.38 23.69
C PHE A 23 8.25 33.94 23.79
N GLY A 24 8.24 33.39 25.01
CA GLY A 24 8.59 32.01 25.31
C GLY A 24 7.57 31.00 24.80
N GLY A 25 7.24 31.06 23.51
CA GLY A 25 6.61 29.94 22.81
C GLY A 25 7.72 28.99 22.39
N THR A 26 7.70 27.76 22.91
CA THR A 26 8.36 26.66 22.22
C THR A 26 7.89 26.69 20.77
N PRO A 27 8.78 26.66 19.76
CA PRO A 27 8.32 26.53 18.38
C PRO A 27 7.47 25.27 18.32
N ALA A 28 6.20 25.42 17.93
CA ALA A 28 5.32 24.28 17.72
C ALA A 28 6.06 23.31 16.80
N SER A 29 6.23 22.06 17.25
CA SER A 29 6.83 21.02 16.42
C SER A 29 6.14 21.02 15.07
N ALA A 30 6.92 20.95 13.98
CA ALA A 30 6.36 20.89 12.65
C ALA A 30 5.32 19.75 12.57
N PRO A 31 4.16 19.96 11.92
CA PRO A 31 3.12 18.94 11.84
C PRO A 31 3.68 17.67 11.20
N SER A 32 3.27 16.52 11.71
CA SER A 32 3.68 15.23 11.19
C SER A 32 3.19 15.02 9.75
N VAL A 33 3.86 14.12 9.04
CA VAL A 33 3.40 13.67 7.72
C VAL A 33 2.04 12.99 7.89
N PRO A 34 0.99 13.38 7.14
CA PRO A 34 -0.30 12.75 7.26
C PRO A 34 -0.25 11.25 6.94
N PRO A 35 -0.88 10.39 7.76
CA PRO A 35 -0.95 8.98 7.47
C PRO A 35 -1.84 8.75 6.24
N VAL A 36 -1.65 7.62 5.55
CA VAL A 36 -2.47 7.27 4.38
C VAL A 36 -3.32 6.06 4.70
N ALA A 37 -4.63 6.25 4.88
CA ALA A 37 -5.58 5.16 5.03
C ALA A 37 -6.05 4.64 3.65
N SER A 38 -5.64 3.44 3.27
CA SER A 38 -5.99 2.86 1.96
C SER A 38 -7.26 2.02 1.99
N THR A 39 -7.30 1.03 2.88
CA THR A 39 -8.43 0.10 3.03
C THR A 39 -8.56 -0.34 4.47
N VAL A 40 -9.74 -0.84 4.83
CA VAL A 40 -10.03 -1.41 6.14
C VAL A 40 -10.63 -2.79 5.96
N THR A 41 -10.16 -3.74 6.77
CA THR A 41 -10.59 -5.16 6.73
C THR A 41 -10.98 -5.59 8.13
N CYS A 42 -12.07 -6.36 8.26
CA CYS A 42 -12.38 -7.00 9.52
C CYS A 42 -11.43 -8.18 9.75
N ARG A 43 -10.98 -8.40 10.99
CA ARG A 43 -10.05 -9.48 11.37
C ARG A 43 -10.70 -10.50 12.30
N THR A 44 -11.34 -10.06 13.38
CA THR A 44 -11.98 -10.94 14.35
C THR A 44 -13.36 -10.43 14.73
N GLY A 45 -14.24 -11.33 15.17
CA GLY A 45 -15.63 -10.98 15.50
C GLY A 45 -16.46 -10.53 14.30
N CYS A 46 -16.06 -10.90 13.08
CA CYS A 46 -16.66 -10.47 11.82
C CYS A 46 -17.98 -11.20 11.51
N SER A 47 -18.88 -10.52 10.82
CA SER A 47 -20.08 -11.13 10.22
C SER A 47 -19.85 -11.65 8.80
N SER A 48 -18.84 -11.14 8.10
CA SER A 48 -18.41 -11.62 6.79
C SER A 48 -17.03 -11.05 6.46
N LEU A 49 -16.49 -11.39 5.30
CA LEU A 49 -15.27 -10.78 4.75
C LEU A 49 -15.28 -9.24 4.75
N THR A 50 -16.45 -8.59 4.60
CA THR A 50 -16.57 -7.11 4.48
C THR A 50 -17.30 -6.45 5.64
N THR A 51 -17.83 -7.23 6.59
CA THR A 51 -18.76 -6.72 7.61
C THR A 51 -18.23 -7.01 9.01
N ALA A 52 -18.01 -5.93 9.76
CA ALA A 52 -17.66 -5.95 11.18
C ALA A 52 -18.90 -5.73 12.05
N ARG A 53 -18.74 -5.97 13.34
CA ARG A 53 -19.69 -5.65 14.42
C ARG A 53 -19.01 -4.71 15.42
N PRO A 54 -19.78 -4.00 16.26
CA PRO A 54 -19.22 -3.45 17.47
C PRO A 54 -18.47 -4.53 18.27
N GLY A 55 -17.23 -4.22 18.68
CA GLY A 55 -16.33 -5.17 19.33
C GLY A 55 -15.46 -6.01 18.39
N SER A 56 -15.70 -6.00 17.07
CA SER A 56 -14.77 -6.62 16.11
C SER A 56 -13.41 -5.92 16.11
N THR A 57 -12.33 -6.66 15.92
CA THR A 57 -11.05 -6.05 15.54
C THR A 57 -11.00 -5.85 14.03
N VAL A 58 -10.68 -4.64 13.61
CA VAL A 58 -10.43 -4.28 12.21
C VAL A 58 -8.97 -3.88 12.02
N ARG A 59 -8.42 -4.18 10.83
CA ARG A 59 -7.11 -3.74 10.39
C ARG A 59 -7.25 -2.70 9.30
N VAL A 60 -6.65 -1.53 9.52
CA VAL A 60 -6.52 -0.49 8.50
C VAL A 60 -5.13 -0.64 7.86
N LEU A 61 -5.11 -0.71 6.53
CA LEU A 61 -3.90 -0.82 5.72
C LEU A 61 -3.57 0.55 5.13
N GLY A 62 -2.28 0.86 5.04
CA GLY A 62 -1.84 2.19 4.67
C GLY A 62 -0.33 2.32 4.49
N SER A 63 0.13 3.56 4.64
CA SER A 63 1.54 3.92 4.71
C SER A 63 1.71 5.09 5.67
N GLN A 64 2.90 5.25 6.25
CA GLN A 64 3.19 6.28 7.26
C GLN A 64 2.34 6.09 8.52
N LEU A 65 2.19 4.84 8.98
CA LEU A 65 1.30 4.52 10.09
C LEU A 65 1.97 4.52 11.47
N ASP A 66 3.30 4.69 11.55
CA ASP A 66 4.06 4.64 12.80
C ASP A 66 3.61 5.69 13.84
N GLY A 67 3.06 6.82 13.38
CA GLY A 67 2.57 7.90 14.23
C GLY A 67 1.08 7.85 14.59
N VAL A 68 0.35 6.84 14.10
CA VAL A 68 -1.12 6.76 14.24
C VAL A 68 -1.51 6.29 15.63
N THR A 69 -2.37 7.04 16.30
CA THR A 69 -2.88 6.72 17.65
C THR A 69 -4.39 6.55 17.71
N GLN A 70 -5.13 7.03 16.72
CA GLN A 70 -6.58 6.84 16.65
C GLN A 70 -7.06 6.40 15.27
N VAL A 71 -8.11 5.59 15.30
CA VAL A 71 -8.92 5.20 14.15
C VAL A 71 -10.31 5.80 14.32
N VAL A 72 -10.72 6.65 13.38
CA VAL A 72 -12.01 7.33 13.37
C VAL A 72 -12.94 6.63 12.39
N PHE A 73 -14.11 6.21 12.87
CA PHE A 73 -15.19 5.61 12.09
C PHE A 73 -16.20 6.70 11.73
N THR A 74 -16.19 7.15 10.49
CA THR A 74 -16.86 8.43 10.11
C THR A 74 -18.36 8.32 9.87
N GLY A 75 -18.97 7.14 10.10
CA GLY A 75 -20.40 6.92 9.86
C GLY A 75 -20.92 7.44 8.51
N GLY A 76 -21.97 8.27 8.59
CA GLY A 76 -22.63 8.90 7.44
C GLY A 76 -21.89 10.10 6.86
N ASN A 77 -22.65 11.02 6.24
CA ASN A 77 -22.07 12.28 5.78
C ASN A 77 -22.03 13.29 6.95
N GLY A 78 -20.90 13.98 7.10
CA GLY A 78 -20.66 14.89 8.23
C GLY A 78 -19.86 14.19 9.31
N SER A 79 -19.80 14.79 10.51
CA SER A 79 -19.03 14.28 11.65
C SER A 79 -19.88 14.00 12.90
N ALA A 80 -21.21 14.03 12.75
CA ALA A 80 -22.14 13.94 13.87
C ALA A 80 -22.23 12.52 14.46
N ASP A 81 -21.93 11.50 13.66
CA ASP A 81 -21.91 10.09 14.07
C ASP A 81 -20.50 9.48 14.01
N ASP A 82 -19.47 10.32 14.00
CA ASP A 82 -18.08 9.90 14.10
C ASP A 82 -17.81 9.32 15.49
N VAL A 83 -17.19 8.15 15.52
CA VAL A 83 -16.70 7.54 16.76
C VAL A 83 -15.25 7.12 16.59
N SER A 84 -14.44 7.30 17.62
CA SER A 84 -13.01 6.98 17.58
C SER A 84 -12.68 5.79 18.46
N ALA A 85 -11.68 5.02 18.04
CA ALA A 85 -11.03 3.97 18.82
C ALA A 85 -9.53 4.23 18.91
N PRO A 86 -8.86 3.80 19.99
CA PRO A 86 -7.40 3.76 20.03
C PRO A 86 -6.88 2.82 18.93
N ALA A 87 -5.82 3.25 18.25
CA ALA A 87 -5.08 2.43 17.30
C ALA A 87 -4.02 1.60 18.03
N THR A 88 -3.87 0.35 17.60
CA THR A 88 -2.75 -0.52 17.97
C THR A 88 -1.86 -0.66 16.75
N ALA A 89 -0.66 -0.05 16.80
CA ALA A 89 0.31 -0.18 15.73
C ALA A 89 0.80 -1.63 15.60
N ILE A 90 0.82 -2.14 14.38
CA ILE A 90 1.37 -3.46 14.06
C ILE A 90 2.71 -3.28 13.35
N ASP A 91 2.72 -2.45 12.32
CA ASP A 91 3.91 -2.03 11.58
C ASP A 91 3.60 -0.70 10.85
N SER A 92 4.54 -0.19 10.06
CA SER A 92 4.43 1.09 9.35
C SER A 92 3.34 1.14 8.26
N ALA A 93 2.71 0.00 7.95
CA ALA A 93 1.64 -0.17 6.97
C ALA A 93 0.33 -0.73 7.55
N HIS A 94 0.31 -1.16 8.82
CA HIS A 94 -0.85 -1.79 9.45
C HIS A 94 -1.12 -1.26 10.86
N VAL A 95 -2.37 -0.88 11.11
CA VAL A 95 -2.89 -0.58 12.46
C VAL A 95 -4.18 -1.34 12.71
N ASP A 96 -4.33 -1.86 13.91
CA ASP A 96 -5.56 -2.51 14.38
C ASP A 96 -6.38 -1.58 15.28
N ALA A 97 -7.70 -1.71 15.25
CA ALA A 97 -8.59 -1.03 16.18
C ALA A 97 -9.82 -1.89 16.46
N VAL A 98 -10.38 -1.75 17.67
CA VAL A 98 -11.66 -2.36 18.02
C VAL A 98 -12.79 -1.42 17.58
N VAL A 99 -13.78 -1.94 16.86
CA VAL A 99 -14.94 -1.17 16.40
C VAL A 99 -15.76 -0.71 17.62
N PRO A 100 -15.91 0.61 17.86
CA PRO A 100 -16.65 1.11 19.02
C PRO A 100 -18.14 0.75 18.99
N GLN A 101 -18.76 0.80 20.17
CA GLN A 101 -20.22 0.88 20.25
C GLN A 101 -20.70 2.17 19.57
N GLY A 102 -21.80 2.09 18.81
CA GLY A 102 -22.33 3.22 18.05
C GLY A 102 -21.68 3.44 16.68
N ALA A 103 -20.58 2.74 16.36
CA ALA A 103 -19.98 2.81 15.03
C ALA A 103 -20.99 2.38 13.95
N ARG A 104 -21.09 3.19 12.90
CA ARG A 104 -21.97 2.94 11.76
C ARG A 104 -21.19 2.54 10.52
N THR A 105 -21.90 2.01 9.53
CA THR A 105 -21.30 1.76 8.21
C THR A 105 -20.80 3.08 7.65
N GLY A 106 -19.51 3.15 7.34
CA GLY A 106 -18.84 4.39 7.00
C GLY A 106 -17.39 4.15 6.58
N ARG A 107 -16.71 5.21 6.11
CA ARG A 107 -15.28 5.14 5.84
C ARG A 107 -14.50 5.29 7.14
N VAL A 108 -13.20 5.03 7.07
CA VAL A 108 -12.32 5.10 8.23
C VAL A 108 -11.21 6.11 7.98
N GLN A 109 -10.86 6.90 8.98
CA GLN A 109 -9.72 7.81 8.98
C GLN A 109 -8.72 7.41 10.06
N LEU A 110 -7.45 7.74 9.82
CA LEU A 110 -6.37 7.57 10.77
C LEU A 110 -5.93 8.94 11.26
N VAL A 111 -5.62 9.04 12.55
CA VAL A 111 -5.20 10.29 13.18
C VAL A 111 -3.91 10.04 13.96
N ASN A 112 -2.92 10.89 13.70
CA ASN A 112 -1.65 10.88 14.41
C ASN A 112 -1.78 11.48 15.81
N THR A 113 -0.77 11.28 16.65
CA THR A 113 -0.72 11.84 18.02
C THR A 113 -0.88 13.37 18.07
N ASP A 114 -0.46 14.08 17.03
CA ASP A 114 -0.56 15.54 16.89
C ASP A 114 -1.90 16.02 16.27
N GLY A 115 -2.83 15.10 16.02
CA GLY A 115 -4.14 15.40 15.44
C GLY A 115 -4.17 15.48 13.91
N VAL A 116 -3.04 15.29 13.23
CA VAL A 116 -3.01 15.25 11.76
C VAL A 116 -3.78 14.01 11.27
N ALA A 117 -4.78 14.24 10.42
CA ALA A 117 -5.69 13.20 9.95
C ALA A 117 -5.43 12.79 8.49
N SER A 118 -5.65 11.51 8.19
CA SER A 118 -5.68 11.01 6.82
C SER A 118 -6.96 11.44 6.08
N LYS A 119 -6.92 11.35 4.75
CA LYS A 119 -8.16 11.16 3.97
C LYS A 119 -8.84 9.86 4.42
N ALA A 120 -10.16 9.80 4.33
CA ALA A 120 -10.90 8.58 4.63
C ALA A 120 -10.59 7.47 3.61
N THR A 121 -10.67 6.21 4.05
CA THR A 121 -10.48 5.04 3.19
C THR A 121 -11.36 5.12 1.95
N ARG A 122 -10.89 4.57 0.82
CA ARG A 122 -11.65 4.60 -0.45
C ARG A 122 -13.02 3.91 -0.34
N LYS A 123 -13.04 2.76 0.34
CA LYS A 123 -14.23 1.95 0.60
C LYS A 123 -14.66 2.07 2.05
N ALA A 124 -15.97 2.01 2.27
CA ALA A 124 -16.57 1.98 3.60
C ALA A 124 -16.43 0.59 4.24
N LEU A 125 -16.23 0.56 5.55
CA LEU A 125 -16.44 -0.61 6.39
C LEU A 125 -17.94 -0.78 6.62
N ARG A 126 -18.48 -1.97 6.35
CA ARG A 126 -19.85 -2.30 6.77
C ARG A 126 -19.82 -2.66 8.25
N VAL A 127 -20.70 -2.03 9.03
CA VAL A 127 -20.92 -2.34 10.44
C VAL A 127 -22.36 -2.80 10.60
N SER A 128 -22.54 -3.99 11.19
CA SER A 128 -23.85 -4.55 11.51
C SER A 128 -23.84 -5.12 12.93
N ALA A 129 -24.92 -4.92 13.67
CA ALA A 129 -25.11 -5.57 14.97
C ALA A 129 -25.52 -7.04 14.85
N THR A 130 -25.99 -7.47 13.68
CA THR A 130 -26.45 -8.84 13.47
C THR A 130 -25.30 -9.82 13.30
N ALA A 131 -25.48 -11.00 13.87
CA ALA A 131 -24.58 -12.10 13.62
C ALA A 131 -24.59 -12.47 12.12
N GLY A 132 -23.40 -12.72 11.58
CA GLY A 132 -23.21 -13.13 10.20
C GLY A 132 -23.82 -14.51 9.97
N ALA A 133 -24.62 -14.63 8.91
CA ALA A 133 -25.18 -15.90 8.46
C ALA A 133 -24.31 -16.58 7.37
N GLY A 134 -23.12 -16.05 7.07
CA GLY A 134 -22.31 -16.50 5.95
C GLY A 134 -21.51 -17.76 6.26
N ALA A 135 -21.44 -18.71 5.32
CA ALA A 135 -20.52 -19.85 5.39
C ALA A 135 -19.06 -19.41 5.19
N LEU A 136 -18.14 -20.39 5.16
CA LEU A 136 -16.77 -20.20 4.67
C LEU A 136 -16.79 -19.37 3.37
N ALA A 137 -15.97 -18.33 3.30
CA ALA A 137 -15.90 -17.46 2.12
C ALA A 137 -14.46 -17.02 1.86
N ALA A 138 -14.11 -16.89 0.58
CA ALA A 138 -12.81 -16.44 0.13
C ALA A 138 -12.93 -15.22 -0.79
N ARG A 139 -11.93 -14.34 -0.78
CA ARG A 139 -11.77 -13.28 -1.79
C ARG A 139 -10.32 -12.87 -1.95
N VAL A 140 -9.98 -12.36 -3.13
CA VAL A 140 -8.74 -11.58 -3.30
C VAL A 140 -8.89 -10.20 -2.65
N ALA A 141 -7.87 -9.78 -1.89
CA ALA A 141 -7.84 -8.47 -1.25
C ALA A 141 -7.68 -7.34 -2.28
N GLN A 142 -6.85 -7.56 -3.31
CA GLN A 142 -6.73 -6.68 -4.47
C GLN A 142 -6.84 -7.46 -5.78
N PRO A 143 -7.53 -6.89 -6.80
CA PRO A 143 -7.64 -7.52 -8.12
C PRO A 143 -6.38 -7.33 -8.98
N ARG A 144 -5.46 -6.46 -8.57
CA ARG A 144 -4.21 -6.15 -9.27
C ARG A 144 -3.08 -5.98 -8.26
N VAL A 145 -1.95 -6.60 -8.51
CA VAL A 145 -0.72 -6.46 -7.74
C VAL A 145 0.46 -6.27 -8.71
N LEU A 146 1.49 -5.59 -8.24
CA LEU A 146 2.66 -5.24 -9.03
C LEU A 146 3.89 -5.97 -8.47
N PHE A 147 4.81 -6.35 -9.36
CA PHE A 147 6.17 -6.76 -8.97
C PHE A 147 6.80 -5.69 -8.08
N ASP A 148 7.37 -6.13 -6.95
CA ASP A 148 8.01 -5.27 -5.93
C ASP A 148 7.13 -4.08 -5.48
N GLY A 149 5.80 -4.26 -5.57
CA GLY A 149 4.83 -3.32 -5.04
C GLY A 149 4.70 -3.46 -3.52
N THR A 150 4.26 -2.39 -2.87
CA THR A 150 3.99 -2.40 -1.41
C THR A 150 2.81 -3.29 -1.01
N THR A 151 2.09 -3.84 -1.99
CA THR A 151 0.88 -4.63 -1.81
C THR A 151 1.07 -6.03 -2.36
N LYS A 152 1.01 -7.03 -1.48
CA LYS A 152 1.15 -8.44 -1.84
C LYS A 152 -0.15 -9.04 -2.36
N ALA A 153 -0.04 -10.03 -3.24
CA ALA A 153 -1.18 -10.85 -3.65
C ALA A 153 -1.74 -11.58 -2.43
N THR A 154 -2.93 -11.20 -1.98
CA THR A 154 -3.48 -11.66 -0.71
C THR A 154 -4.86 -12.26 -0.89
N LEU A 155 -5.07 -13.45 -0.35
CA LEU A 155 -6.35 -14.13 -0.21
C LEU A 155 -6.88 -13.94 1.21
N ASP A 156 -8.06 -13.35 1.36
CA ASP A 156 -8.79 -13.29 2.63
C ASP A 156 -9.77 -14.46 2.72
N LEU A 157 -9.74 -15.17 3.84
CA LEU A 157 -10.59 -16.32 4.15
C LEU A 157 -11.40 -16.03 5.42
N TYR A 158 -12.73 -16.12 5.34
CA TYR A 158 -13.63 -15.96 6.47
C TYR A 158 -14.13 -17.32 6.94
N GLY A 159 -13.91 -17.66 8.21
CA GLY A 159 -14.25 -18.98 8.78
C GLY A 159 -15.74 -19.22 9.09
N GLY A 160 -16.65 -18.30 8.75
CA GLY A 160 -18.07 -18.46 9.06
C GLY A 160 -18.43 -18.30 10.56
N PRO A 161 -19.68 -18.58 10.97
CA PRO A 161 -20.16 -18.41 12.34
C PRO A 161 -19.91 -19.62 13.27
N ALA A 162 -19.53 -20.78 12.75
CA ALA A 162 -19.26 -22.00 13.52
C ALA A 162 -17.78 -22.39 13.40
N SER A 163 -17.24 -23.14 14.36
CA SER A 163 -15.84 -23.57 14.35
C SER A 163 -15.52 -24.42 13.12
N ASP A 164 -14.49 -24.01 12.37
CA ASP A 164 -14.25 -24.43 10.99
C ASP A 164 -13.36 -25.66 10.85
N SER A 165 -13.49 -26.29 9.69
CA SER A 165 -12.64 -27.35 9.17
C SER A 165 -11.48 -26.72 8.40
N GLY A 166 -10.35 -27.42 8.28
CA GLY A 166 -9.22 -26.90 7.52
C GLY A 166 -9.56 -26.65 6.05
N VAL A 167 -8.77 -25.79 5.38
CA VAL A 167 -8.85 -25.57 3.93
C VAL A 167 -7.49 -25.81 3.30
N SER A 168 -7.51 -26.35 2.09
CA SER A 168 -6.34 -26.47 1.22
C SER A 168 -6.48 -25.47 0.08
N ILE A 169 -5.39 -24.78 -0.23
CA ILE A 169 -5.38 -23.63 -1.13
C ILE A 169 -4.30 -23.84 -2.18
N ASP A 170 -4.71 -23.96 -3.43
CA ASP A 170 -3.80 -23.90 -4.57
C ASP A 170 -3.83 -22.51 -5.20
N LEU A 171 -2.66 -21.98 -5.56
CA LEU A 171 -2.55 -20.81 -6.43
C LEU A 171 -2.15 -21.28 -7.82
N LEU A 172 -3.03 -21.08 -8.78
CA LEU A 172 -2.83 -21.47 -10.16
C LEU A 172 -2.41 -20.27 -11.01
N HIS A 173 -1.47 -20.48 -11.90
CA HIS A 173 -1.17 -19.56 -13.00
C HIS A 173 -2.16 -19.80 -14.15
N GLN A 174 -2.75 -18.73 -14.67
CA GLN A 174 -3.57 -18.73 -15.87
C GLN A 174 -2.71 -18.14 -17.00
N PRO A 175 -2.45 -18.87 -18.09
CA PRO A 175 -3.40 -19.77 -18.75
C PRO A 175 -3.12 -21.28 -18.62
N ASP A 176 -1.98 -21.69 -18.06
CA ASP A 176 -1.52 -23.09 -18.11
C ASP A 176 -2.11 -23.98 -16.99
N GLY A 177 -2.74 -23.39 -15.98
CA GLY A 177 -3.30 -24.10 -14.83
C GLY A 177 -2.23 -24.64 -13.88
N ALA A 178 -0.97 -24.21 -14.02
CA ALA A 178 0.11 -24.70 -13.17
C ALA A 178 -0.09 -24.21 -11.73
N VAL A 179 -0.03 -25.14 -10.77
CA VAL A 179 -0.01 -24.80 -9.33
C VAL A 179 1.37 -24.24 -9.01
N VAL A 180 1.42 -22.95 -8.66
CA VAL A 180 2.67 -22.23 -8.37
C VAL A 180 2.94 -22.10 -6.87
N ALA A 181 1.91 -22.24 -6.04
CA ALA A 181 2.02 -22.25 -4.59
C ALA A 181 0.84 -23.01 -3.96
N HIS A 182 1.08 -23.53 -2.76
CA HIS A 182 0.12 -24.33 -2.01
C HIS A 182 0.18 -23.97 -0.52
N TRP A 183 -0.98 -23.92 0.14
CA TRP A 183 -1.09 -23.74 1.58
C TRP A 183 -2.16 -24.65 2.17
N ASP A 184 -1.84 -25.28 3.29
CA ASP A 184 -2.81 -25.94 4.15
C ASP A 184 -3.08 -25.08 5.39
N VAL A 185 -4.34 -24.71 5.59
CA VAL A 185 -4.81 -23.98 6.76
C VAL A 185 -5.60 -24.93 7.62
N THR A 186 -5.03 -25.35 8.75
CA THR A 186 -5.61 -26.40 9.61
C THR A 186 -7.00 -26.06 10.15
N SER A 187 -7.25 -24.78 10.44
CA SER A 187 -8.54 -24.31 10.95
C SER A 187 -8.63 -22.79 10.82
N ILE A 188 -9.83 -22.28 10.55
CA ILE A 188 -10.10 -20.84 10.56
C ILE A 188 -11.10 -20.57 11.70
N PRO A 189 -10.73 -19.85 12.78
CA PRO A 189 -11.66 -19.64 13.89
C PRO A 189 -12.95 -18.93 13.45
N ALA A 190 -14.07 -19.28 14.10
CA ALA A 190 -15.36 -18.65 13.82
C ALA A 190 -15.28 -17.12 13.94
N GLY A 191 -15.92 -16.41 13.02
CA GLY A 191 -15.94 -14.96 12.98
C GLY A 191 -14.58 -14.32 12.65
N THR A 192 -13.58 -15.10 12.20
CA THR A 192 -12.24 -14.58 11.89
C THR A 192 -12.03 -14.51 10.39
N VAL A 193 -11.31 -13.46 9.95
CA VAL A 193 -10.76 -13.35 8.61
C VAL A 193 -9.25 -13.55 8.70
N GLN A 194 -8.78 -14.66 8.13
CA GLN A 194 -7.36 -14.95 7.98
C GLN A 194 -6.90 -14.52 6.58
N SER A 195 -5.66 -14.06 6.46
CA SER A 195 -5.10 -13.66 5.16
C SER A 195 -3.89 -14.50 4.84
N ILE A 196 -3.85 -15.00 3.61
CA ILE A 196 -2.69 -15.71 3.04
C ILE A 196 -2.10 -14.79 1.98
N ALA A 197 -0.82 -14.46 2.12
CA ALA A 197 -0.11 -13.62 1.17
C ALA A 197 0.87 -14.47 0.37
N TRP A 198 0.84 -14.30 -0.96
CA TRP A 198 1.87 -14.79 -1.86
C TRP A 198 2.88 -13.67 -2.13
N ASP A 199 4.15 -14.03 -2.11
CA ASP A 199 5.28 -13.11 -2.29
C ASP A 199 5.59 -12.80 -3.76
N ALA A 200 4.76 -13.30 -4.68
CA ALA A 200 4.92 -13.16 -6.12
C ALA A 200 6.19 -13.82 -6.68
N THR A 201 6.66 -14.90 -6.04
CA THR A 201 7.78 -15.69 -6.53
C THR A 201 7.38 -17.13 -6.87
N VAL A 202 8.08 -17.71 -7.85
CA VAL A 202 8.00 -19.13 -8.22
C VAL A 202 9.43 -19.66 -8.32
N ALA A 203 9.74 -20.71 -7.55
CA ALA A 203 11.09 -21.27 -7.45
C ALA A 203 12.18 -20.21 -7.16
N GLY A 204 11.87 -19.22 -6.31
CA GLY A 204 12.79 -18.17 -5.88
C GLY A 204 13.03 -17.06 -6.92
N LYS A 205 12.32 -17.07 -8.05
CA LYS A 205 12.37 -16.02 -9.07
C LYS A 205 11.06 -15.25 -9.13
N PRO A 206 11.05 -14.01 -9.63
CA PRO A 206 9.82 -13.30 -9.92
C PRO A 206 8.90 -14.16 -10.79
N ALA A 207 7.62 -14.23 -10.40
CA ALA A 207 6.63 -14.95 -11.17
C ALA A 207 6.41 -14.28 -12.54
N PRO A 208 6.00 -15.02 -13.58
CA PRO A 208 5.64 -14.41 -14.86
C PRO A 208 4.45 -13.44 -14.70
N GLU A 209 4.43 -12.37 -15.49
CA GLU A 209 3.24 -11.53 -15.61
C GLU A 209 2.05 -12.37 -16.07
N GLY A 210 0.90 -12.23 -15.40
CA GLY A 210 -0.24 -13.06 -15.74
C GLY A 210 -1.41 -12.96 -14.77
N ARG A 211 -2.48 -13.66 -15.13
CA ARG A 211 -3.60 -13.86 -14.22
C ARG A 211 -3.27 -15.05 -13.32
N TYR A 212 -3.64 -14.92 -12.06
CA TYR A 212 -3.51 -15.99 -11.07
C TYR A 212 -4.85 -16.20 -10.38
N GLU A 213 -5.08 -17.42 -9.91
CA GLU A 213 -6.35 -17.81 -9.30
C GLU A 213 -6.10 -18.67 -8.06
N PHE A 214 -6.65 -18.25 -6.93
CA PHE A 214 -6.70 -19.07 -5.73
C PHE A 214 -7.88 -20.04 -5.83
N HIS A 215 -7.60 -21.34 -5.69
CA HIS A 215 -8.59 -22.40 -5.58
C HIS A 215 -8.63 -22.86 -4.13
N VAL A 216 -9.75 -22.60 -3.45
CA VAL A 216 -9.93 -22.94 -2.04
C VAL A 216 -10.81 -24.17 -1.92
N THR A 217 -10.27 -25.25 -1.37
CA THR A 217 -10.97 -26.52 -1.15
C THR A 217 -11.10 -26.78 0.34
N GLN A 218 -12.33 -26.97 0.82
CA GLN A 218 -12.58 -27.28 2.23
C GLN A 218 -12.25 -28.76 2.51
N ALA A 219 -11.53 -29.04 3.59
CA ALA A 219 -11.28 -30.41 4.03
C ALA A 219 -12.61 -31.06 4.46
N PRO A 220 -12.84 -32.34 4.13
CA PRO A 220 -14.07 -33.02 4.52
C PRO A 220 -14.19 -33.13 6.04
N SER A 221 -15.32 -32.69 6.58
CA SER A 221 -15.57 -32.61 8.02
C SER A 221 -16.57 -33.67 8.48
N GLY A 222 -16.10 -34.90 8.78
CA GLY A 222 -16.92 -35.96 9.38
C GLY A 222 -18.15 -36.43 8.56
N SER A 223 -18.80 -37.50 9.02
CA SER A 223 -19.75 -38.35 8.26
C SER A 223 -21.13 -37.76 7.93
N ALA A 224 -21.23 -36.48 7.56
CA ALA A 224 -22.40 -35.99 6.86
C ALA A 224 -22.29 -36.41 5.39
N VAL A 225 -23.33 -37.09 4.88
CA VAL A 225 -23.55 -37.43 3.47
C VAL A 225 -23.00 -36.30 2.59
N ARG A 226 -22.21 -36.66 1.56
CA ARG A 226 -21.74 -35.76 0.47
C ARG A 226 -22.92 -34.94 -0.09
N ALA A 227 -23.31 -33.86 0.60
CA ALA A 227 -23.81 -32.68 -0.06
C ALA A 227 -22.66 -32.27 -0.97
N ALA A 228 -22.93 -32.14 -2.27
CA ALA A 228 -21.94 -31.79 -3.28
C ALA A 228 -20.95 -30.78 -2.68
N ALA A 229 -19.68 -31.17 -2.55
CA ALA A 229 -18.65 -30.27 -2.08
C ALA A 229 -18.84 -28.97 -2.85
N ALA A 230 -19.09 -27.88 -2.14
CA ALA A 230 -19.27 -26.58 -2.80
C ALA A 230 -18.06 -26.41 -3.74
N PRO A 231 -18.28 -25.98 -4.99
CA PRO A 231 -17.17 -25.78 -5.91
C PRO A 231 -16.11 -24.90 -5.24
N PRO A 232 -14.82 -25.13 -5.50
CA PRO A 232 -13.76 -24.37 -4.85
C PRO A 232 -14.05 -22.88 -5.02
N ALA A 233 -13.93 -22.12 -3.93
CA ALA A 233 -14.14 -20.69 -4.00
C ALA A 233 -12.97 -20.08 -4.77
N ALA A 234 -13.18 -19.88 -6.07
CA ALA A 234 -12.18 -19.35 -6.98
C ALA A 234 -12.12 -17.83 -6.88
N ALA A 235 -10.92 -17.27 -6.66
CA ALA A 235 -10.71 -15.83 -6.63
C ALA A 235 -9.44 -15.47 -7.42
N SER A 236 -9.59 -14.64 -8.47
CA SER A 236 -8.49 -14.28 -9.36
C SER A 236 -7.99 -12.85 -9.19
N PHE A 237 -6.71 -12.66 -9.48
CA PHE A 237 -6.06 -11.36 -9.54
C PHE A 237 -5.11 -11.30 -10.75
N LEU A 238 -4.77 -10.09 -11.16
CA LEU A 238 -3.77 -9.83 -12.18
C LEU A 238 -2.45 -9.46 -11.49
N TYR A 239 -1.41 -10.24 -11.74
CA TYR A 239 -0.05 -9.88 -11.41
C TYR A 239 0.57 -9.17 -12.61
N LEU A 240 1.05 -7.96 -12.38
CA LEU A 240 1.69 -7.13 -13.38
C LEU A 240 3.15 -6.92 -13.02
N ASP A 241 3.99 -7.09 -14.01
CA ASP A 241 5.42 -6.95 -13.89
C ASP A 241 5.83 -5.48 -14.06
N HIS A 242 5.06 -4.72 -14.84
CA HIS A 242 5.25 -3.29 -15.05
C HIS A 242 3.96 -2.49 -14.86
N VAL A 243 4.12 -1.18 -14.65
CA VAL A 243 3.04 -0.20 -14.68
C VAL A 243 3.43 0.99 -15.56
N PHE A 244 2.45 1.60 -16.21
CA PHE A 244 2.69 2.87 -16.87
C PHE A 244 3.02 3.97 -15.82
N PRO A 245 4.17 4.66 -15.95
CA PRO A 245 4.74 5.45 -14.86
C PRO A 245 4.00 6.78 -14.61
N VAL A 246 3.40 7.40 -15.63
CA VAL A 246 2.72 8.70 -15.49
C VAL A 246 1.32 8.52 -14.92
N ARG A 247 1.05 9.10 -13.74
CA ARG A 247 -0.20 8.93 -12.98
C ARG A 247 -1.18 10.11 -13.19
N GLY A 248 -1.46 10.42 -14.44
CA GLY A 248 -2.41 11.45 -14.82
C GLY A 248 -2.71 11.43 -16.32
N PRO A 249 -3.60 12.32 -16.80
CA PRO A 249 -3.82 12.52 -18.24
C PRO A 249 -2.49 12.83 -18.93
N HIS A 250 -2.25 12.17 -20.06
CA HIS A 250 -1.01 12.33 -20.83
C HIS A 250 -1.26 12.07 -22.32
N THR A 251 -0.34 12.57 -23.13
CA THR A 251 -0.26 12.30 -24.58
C THR A 251 1.17 11.91 -24.95
N TYR A 252 1.35 11.41 -26.16
CA TYR A 252 2.67 11.09 -26.70
C TYR A 252 3.22 12.28 -27.51
N GLY A 253 4.50 12.59 -27.30
CA GLY A 253 5.30 13.49 -28.13
C GLY A 253 6.14 12.69 -29.13
N ASP A 254 7.44 12.98 -29.21
CA ASP A 254 8.35 12.23 -30.06
C ASP A 254 8.53 10.79 -29.56
N GLY A 255 8.49 9.85 -30.50
CA GLY A 255 8.76 8.44 -30.22
C GLY A 255 10.24 8.07 -30.25
N PHE A 256 10.52 6.82 -29.93
CA PHE A 256 11.85 6.24 -30.05
C PHE A 256 12.30 6.21 -31.52
N GLY A 257 13.58 6.50 -31.77
CA GLY A 257 14.18 6.44 -33.11
C GLY A 257 13.93 7.68 -33.97
N VAL A 258 13.18 8.68 -33.51
CA VAL A 258 13.00 9.95 -34.22
C VAL A 258 14.38 10.59 -34.49
N PRO A 259 14.72 10.95 -35.75
CA PRO A 259 16.02 11.52 -36.07
C PRO A 259 16.30 12.82 -35.31
N ARG A 260 17.53 12.97 -34.80
CA ARG A 260 18.06 14.19 -34.19
C ARG A 260 19.37 14.56 -34.89
N ASN A 261 19.87 15.77 -34.64
CA ASN A 261 21.16 16.16 -35.21
C ASN A 261 22.28 15.30 -34.59
N GLY A 262 22.90 14.44 -35.40
CA GLY A 262 24.01 13.58 -34.99
C GLY A 262 23.66 12.38 -34.11
N HIS A 263 22.38 12.11 -33.84
CA HIS A 263 21.90 10.93 -33.09
C HIS A 263 20.41 10.67 -33.34
N THR A 264 19.83 9.67 -32.70
CA THR A 264 18.37 9.43 -32.69
C THR A 264 17.81 9.60 -31.28
N HIS A 265 16.53 9.93 -31.18
CA HIS A 265 15.83 9.94 -29.91
C HIS A 265 15.85 8.54 -29.26
N GLN A 266 16.36 8.43 -28.03
CA GLN A 266 16.57 7.14 -27.32
C GLN A 266 15.47 6.84 -26.31
N GLY A 267 14.37 7.59 -26.32
CA GLY A 267 13.25 7.43 -25.42
C GLY A 267 11.92 7.67 -26.12
N VAL A 268 10.85 7.73 -25.33
CA VAL A 268 9.53 8.16 -25.77
C VAL A 268 9.12 9.33 -24.90
N ASP A 269 8.74 10.44 -25.52
CA ASP A 269 8.24 11.59 -24.79
C ASP A 269 6.78 11.37 -24.40
N VAL A 270 6.52 11.42 -23.10
CA VAL A 270 5.15 11.39 -22.56
C VAL A 270 4.85 12.76 -21.97
N MET A 271 3.97 13.49 -22.65
CA MET A 271 3.59 14.85 -22.26
C MET A 271 2.52 14.78 -21.16
N ALA A 272 2.75 15.50 -20.07
CA ALA A 272 1.81 15.63 -18.96
C ALA A 272 1.93 17.01 -18.29
N ALA A 273 0.95 17.40 -17.49
CA ALA A 273 1.03 18.64 -16.72
C ALA A 273 2.22 18.62 -15.75
N CYS A 274 2.91 19.74 -15.58
CA CYS A 274 4.02 19.84 -14.62
C CYS A 274 3.58 19.43 -13.21
N GLY A 275 4.35 18.55 -12.56
CA GLY A 275 4.01 18.00 -11.26
C GLY A 275 3.02 16.83 -11.28
N THR A 276 2.65 16.32 -12.46
CA THR A 276 1.91 15.04 -12.56
C THR A 276 2.68 13.95 -11.82
N PRO A 277 2.06 13.19 -10.91
CA PRO A 277 2.77 12.17 -10.15
C PRO A 277 3.36 11.09 -11.07
N LEU A 278 4.58 10.67 -10.76
CA LEU A 278 5.31 9.64 -11.47
C LEU A 278 5.61 8.49 -10.50
N VAL A 279 5.48 7.25 -10.97
CA VAL A 279 5.91 6.05 -10.24
C VAL A 279 6.98 5.32 -11.05
N ALA A 280 7.79 4.51 -10.37
CA ALA A 280 8.67 3.59 -11.07
C ALA A 280 7.83 2.64 -11.94
N ALA A 281 8.21 2.48 -13.20
CA ALA A 281 7.57 1.56 -14.14
C ALA A 281 7.69 0.10 -13.67
N ARG A 282 8.76 -0.20 -12.94
CA ARG A 282 9.04 -1.47 -12.26
C ARG A 282 9.83 -1.18 -10.99
N GLY A 283 9.66 -1.99 -9.94
CA GLY A 283 10.57 -1.97 -8.80
C GLY A 283 12.00 -2.43 -9.17
N GLY A 284 12.95 -2.04 -8.34
CA GLY A 284 14.36 -2.11 -8.70
C GLY A 284 15.26 -1.25 -7.83
N VAL A 285 16.51 -1.09 -8.26
CA VAL A 285 17.55 -0.35 -7.53
C VAL A 285 17.84 0.96 -8.23
N VAL A 286 17.84 2.06 -7.49
CA VAL A 286 18.26 3.37 -8.03
C VAL A 286 19.76 3.30 -8.35
N LYS A 287 20.11 3.46 -9.63
CA LYS A 287 21.50 3.54 -10.11
C LYS A 287 22.01 4.98 -10.15
N TYR A 288 21.12 5.94 -10.38
CA TYR A 288 21.47 7.35 -10.46
C TYR A 288 20.28 8.23 -10.10
N ASN A 289 20.50 9.26 -9.28
CA ASN A 289 19.54 10.32 -8.98
C ASN A 289 20.29 11.66 -8.94
N GLY A 290 20.03 12.54 -9.91
CA GLY A 290 20.81 13.76 -10.06
C GLY A 290 20.35 14.66 -11.19
N THR A 291 21.27 15.50 -11.69
CA THR A 291 20.97 16.49 -12.73
C THR A 291 21.92 16.38 -13.91
N HIS A 292 21.41 16.65 -15.10
CA HIS A 292 22.22 16.71 -16.32
C HIS A 292 21.71 17.85 -17.22
N PRO A 293 22.58 18.62 -17.90
CA PRO A 293 22.16 19.78 -18.70
C PRO A 293 21.09 19.47 -19.76
N ALA A 294 21.14 18.29 -20.37
CA ALA A 294 20.16 17.87 -21.38
C ALA A 294 18.93 17.15 -20.79
N ALA A 295 19.02 16.55 -19.60
CA ALA A 295 17.94 15.73 -19.02
C ALA A 295 17.21 16.44 -17.87
N GLY A 296 17.69 17.59 -17.39
CA GLY A 296 17.20 18.21 -16.17
C GLY A 296 17.46 17.33 -14.95
N ASN A 297 16.54 17.37 -13.97
CA ASN A 297 16.54 16.36 -12.90
C ASN A 297 16.12 15.02 -13.51
N TYR A 298 16.90 13.97 -13.23
CA TYR A 298 16.60 12.65 -13.75
C TYR A 298 17.01 11.53 -12.79
N LEU A 299 16.34 10.40 -12.97
CA LEU A 299 16.48 9.18 -12.18
C LEU A 299 16.71 8.01 -13.14
N VAL A 300 17.60 7.08 -12.78
CA VAL A 300 17.77 5.80 -13.47
C VAL A 300 17.57 4.68 -12.46
N ILE A 301 16.67 3.75 -12.78
CA ILE A 301 16.36 2.57 -11.97
C ILE A 301 16.73 1.33 -12.76
N ASP A 302 17.57 0.48 -12.18
CA ASP A 302 17.81 -0.88 -12.62
C ASP A 302 16.56 -1.73 -12.35
N GLY A 303 15.84 -2.11 -13.39
CA GLY A 303 14.66 -2.95 -13.25
C GLY A 303 15.07 -4.34 -12.77
N ALA A 304 14.72 -4.69 -11.53
CA ALA A 304 15.19 -5.93 -10.91
C ALA A 304 14.83 -7.16 -11.77
N ASP A 305 15.82 -8.02 -11.98
CA ASP A 305 15.74 -9.25 -12.77
C ASP A 305 15.37 -9.08 -14.26
N THR A 306 15.49 -7.85 -14.81
CA THR A 306 15.21 -7.59 -16.24
C THR A 306 16.44 -7.34 -17.10
N GLY A 307 17.53 -6.84 -16.51
CA GLY A 307 18.67 -6.30 -17.26
C GLY A 307 18.34 -5.00 -18.03
N ILE A 308 17.24 -4.32 -17.68
CA ILE A 308 16.77 -3.09 -18.31
C ILE A 308 16.87 -1.93 -17.32
N ASP A 309 17.54 -0.86 -17.74
CA ASP A 309 17.56 0.41 -17.02
C ASP A 309 16.43 1.33 -17.48
N ASN A 310 15.62 1.80 -16.53
CA ASN A 310 14.52 2.73 -16.78
C ASN A 310 14.96 4.14 -16.40
N ALA A 311 15.09 5.02 -17.40
CA ALA A 311 15.43 6.43 -17.19
C ALA A 311 14.18 7.32 -17.18
N TYR A 312 14.10 8.21 -16.19
CA TYR A 312 13.03 9.20 -16.04
C TYR A 312 13.66 10.59 -16.06
N MET A 313 13.42 11.35 -17.11
CA MET A 313 14.05 12.65 -17.35
C MET A 313 13.05 13.79 -17.22
N HIS A 314 13.59 15.01 -17.16
CA HIS A 314 12.84 16.26 -17.08
C HIS A 314 11.92 16.37 -15.86
N LEU A 315 12.35 15.77 -14.74
CA LEU A 315 11.61 15.82 -13.49
C LEU A 315 11.59 17.25 -12.94
N ARG A 316 10.44 17.65 -12.37
CA ARG A 316 10.25 18.99 -11.77
C ARG A 316 11.26 19.29 -10.67
N ALA A 317 11.66 18.28 -9.92
CA ALA A 317 12.62 18.34 -8.82
C ALA A 317 13.40 17.02 -8.76
N PRO A 318 14.55 16.95 -8.03
CA PRO A 318 15.21 15.69 -7.74
C PRO A 318 14.25 14.66 -7.14
N SER A 319 14.47 13.38 -7.46
CA SER A 319 13.64 12.30 -6.92
C SER A 319 13.86 12.16 -5.41
N PRO A 320 12.82 11.84 -4.61
CA PRO A 320 12.96 11.56 -3.18
C PRO A 320 13.47 10.14 -2.87
N LEU A 321 13.68 9.31 -3.90
CA LEU A 321 14.23 7.95 -3.79
C LEU A 321 15.76 7.94 -3.67
#